data_AF-A0A7X7X9B1-F1
#
_entry.id   AF-A0A7X7X9B1-F1
#
_cell.length_a   1.000
_cell.length_b   1.000
_cell.length_c   1.000
_cell.angle_alpha   90.00
_cell.angle_beta   90.00
_cell.angle_gamma   90.00
#
_symmetry.space_group_name_H-M   'P 1'
#
loop_
_entity.id
_entity.type
_entity.pdbx_description
1 polymer ?
#
loop_
_entity_poly.entity_id
_entity_poly.type
_entity_poly.pdbx_seq_one_letter_code
_entity_poly.pdbx_strand_id
1 'polypeptide(L)'
;LVLFLTAASPTEINNNGQHCYALIAPIEEGSNGSSRVIKAECFDNFADSIYAATNGRVQLNSSIQPEAVTNEALNSSNGVGLLSSQVVIGIDWDSANFSGSSYTWVVSGSGCSSSTQYSVSSMPSGWDNRVSSARGYSNCNYFNHYQNTNYGGSSVICNTECASMGSLDNATSSEKWTYTP
;
A
#
# COMPACT_ATOMS: atom_id res chain seq x y z
N LEU A 1 -37.41 20.44 19.92
CA LEU A 1 -35.94 20.29 20.06
C LEU A 1 -35.47 19.48 18.86
N VAL A 2 -34.94 20.12 17.83
CA VAL A 2 -34.52 19.44 16.59
C VAL A 2 -33.02 19.21 16.70
N LEU A 3 -32.61 17.94 16.81
CA LEU A 3 -31.20 17.55 16.78
C LEU A 3 -30.72 17.58 15.32
N PHE A 4 -29.81 18.50 15.03
CA PHE A 4 -29.04 18.48 13.78
C PHE A 4 -27.88 17.50 13.95
N LEU A 5 -27.93 16.39 13.21
CA LEU A 5 -26.77 15.52 12.99
C LEU A 5 -25.80 16.27 12.08
N THR A 6 -24.70 16.76 12.63
CA THR A 6 -23.58 17.26 11.83
C THR A 6 -22.88 16.07 11.18
N ALA A 7 -23.02 15.93 9.86
CA ALA A 7 -22.18 15.04 9.09
C ALA A 7 -20.72 15.49 9.24
N ALA A 8 -19.85 14.59 9.71
CA ALA A 8 -18.42 14.82 9.70
C ALA A 8 -17.97 14.98 8.25
N SER A 9 -17.36 16.13 7.92
CA SER A 9 -16.71 16.34 6.64
C SER A 9 -15.63 15.26 6.43
N PRO A 10 -15.42 14.78 5.18
CA PRO A 10 -14.29 13.91 4.90
C PRO A 10 -13.01 14.63 5.33
N THR A 11 -12.22 13.97 6.16
CA THR A 11 -10.92 14.47 6.61
C THR A 11 -10.10 14.84 5.38
N GLU A 12 -9.71 16.10 5.24
CA GLU A 12 -8.80 16.50 4.17
C GLU A 12 -7.50 15.71 4.34
N ILE A 13 -7.12 14.96 3.31
CA ILE A 13 -5.84 14.26 3.29
C ILE A 13 -4.76 15.33 3.23
N ASN A 14 -3.95 15.44 4.28
CA ASN A 14 -2.80 16.33 4.28
C ASN A 14 -1.72 15.73 3.37
N ASN A 15 -1.78 16.07 2.07
CA ASN A 15 -0.94 15.50 1.00
C ASN A 15 0.51 15.99 1.00
N ASN A 16 0.98 16.66 2.06
CA ASN A 16 2.36 17.16 2.14
C ASN A 16 3.36 16.13 2.66
N GLY A 17 2.90 15.01 3.24
CA GLY A 17 3.78 13.95 3.74
C GLY A 17 4.42 13.11 2.62
N GLN A 18 5.67 12.71 2.82
CA GLN A 18 6.45 11.91 1.85
C GLN A 18 6.10 10.41 1.89
N HIS A 19 5.52 9.94 3.00
CA HIS A 19 5.25 8.52 3.23
C HIS A 19 3.76 8.31 3.52
N CYS A 20 3.03 7.83 2.51
CA CYS A 20 1.60 7.60 2.59
C CYS A 20 1.29 6.11 2.76
N TYR A 21 0.07 5.82 3.22
CA TYR A 21 -0.47 4.48 3.19
C TYR A 21 -1.94 4.46 2.76
N ALA A 22 -2.41 3.33 2.25
CA ALA A 22 -3.83 3.04 2.10
C ALA A 22 -4.18 1.67 2.67
N LEU A 23 -5.21 1.64 3.53
CA LEU A 23 -5.91 0.43 3.92
C LEU A 23 -6.96 0.10 2.87
N ILE A 24 -6.88 -1.09 2.28
CA ILE A 24 -7.83 -1.56 1.26
C ILE A 24 -8.55 -2.84 1.70
N ALA A 25 -9.80 -2.98 1.24
CA ALA A 25 -10.59 -4.20 1.43
C ALA A 25 -10.23 -5.27 0.38
N PRO A 26 -10.51 -6.56 0.62
CA PRO A 26 -10.51 -7.57 -0.44
C PRO A 26 -11.42 -7.15 -1.61
N ILE A 27 -11.15 -7.70 -2.80
CA ILE A 27 -12.02 -7.51 -3.97
C ILE A 27 -13.38 -8.16 -3.67
N GLU A 28 -14.44 -7.35 -3.63
CA GLU A 28 -15.82 -7.83 -3.43
C GLU A 28 -16.48 -8.15 -4.79
N GLU A 29 -17.48 -9.03 -4.79
CA GLU A 29 -18.27 -9.30 -6.00
C GLU A 29 -18.96 -8.03 -6.50
N GLY A 30 -18.92 -7.77 -7.80
CA GLY A 30 -19.49 -6.56 -8.40
C GLY A 30 -18.64 -5.28 -8.28
N SER A 31 -17.45 -5.35 -7.67
CA SER A 31 -16.52 -4.20 -7.55
C SER A 31 -15.73 -3.87 -8.82
N ASN A 32 -16.11 -4.43 -9.97
CA ASN A 32 -15.32 -4.41 -11.21
C ASN A 32 -13.87 -4.88 -11.04
N GLY A 33 -13.62 -5.72 -10.02
CA GLY A 33 -12.29 -6.25 -9.74
C GLY A 33 -11.34 -5.20 -9.15
N SER A 34 -11.83 -4.22 -8.40
CA SER A 34 -11.01 -3.26 -7.63
C SER A 34 -11.34 -3.33 -6.15
N SER A 35 -10.30 -3.37 -5.31
CA SER A 35 -10.42 -3.16 -3.88
C SER A 35 -10.92 -1.76 -3.57
N ARG A 36 -11.75 -1.65 -2.52
CA ARG A 36 -12.18 -0.37 -1.95
C ARG A 36 -11.12 0.16 -1.00
N VAL A 37 -10.76 1.43 -1.14
CA VAL A 37 -9.95 2.16 -0.15
C VAL A 37 -10.81 2.48 1.06
N ILE A 38 -10.38 2.03 2.24
CA ILE A 38 -11.06 2.23 3.53
C ILE A 38 -10.50 3.47 4.23
N LYS A 39 -9.18 3.63 4.24
CA LYS A 39 -8.47 4.75 4.87
C LYS A 39 -7.20 5.04 4.09
N ALA A 40 -6.82 6.31 3.97
CA ALA A 40 -5.50 6.71 3.51
C ALA A 40 -5.01 7.92 4.32
N GLU A 41 -3.70 7.99 4.56
CA GLU A 41 -3.06 9.05 5.34
C GLU A 41 -1.57 9.16 4.97
N CYS A 42 -0.98 10.34 5.13
CA CYS A 42 0.41 10.62 4.79
C CYS A 42 1.17 11.22 5.98
N PHE A 43 2.46 10.91 6.04
CA PHE A 43 3.36 11.28 7.14
C PHE A 43 4.69 11.78 6.58
N ASP A 44 5.37 12.61 7.36
CA ASP A 44 6.71 13.09 7.04
C ASP A 44 7.78 12.02 7.28
N ASN A 45 7.53 11.06 8.18
CA ASN A 45 8.46 10.01 8.56
C ASN A 45 7.94 8.62 8.18
N PHE A 46 8.82 7.80 7.60
CA PHE A 46 8.47 6.44 7.16
C PHE A 46 8.04 5.52 8.31
N ALA A 47 8.74 5.55 9.45
CA ALA A 47 8.40 4.70 10.60
C ALA A 47 7.02 5.04 11.18
N ASP A 48 6.68 6.33 11.25
CA ASP A 48 5.34 6.78 11.70
C ASP A 48 4.25 6.32 10.74
N SER A 49 4.50 6.37 9.43
CA SER A 49 3.60 5.85 8.40
C SER A 49 3.35 4.35 8.58
N ILE A 50 4.41 3.54 8.77
CA ILE A 50 4.28 2.09 9.01
C ILE A 50 3.57 1.78 10.34
N TYR A 51 3.85 2.55 11.39
CA TYR A 51 3.17 2.39 12.68
C TYR A 51 1.66 2.64 12.51
N ALA A 52 1.27 3.72 11.85
CA ALA A 52 -0.14 4.02 11.58
C ALA A 52 -0.79 2.99 10.64
N ALA A 53 -0.10 2.59 9.57
CA ALA A 53 -0.59 1.65 8.56
C ALA A 53 -0.80 0.23 9.11
N THR A 54 -0.07 -0.14 10.16
CA THR A 54 -0.20 -1.45 10.81
C THR A 54 -1.05 -1.39 12.09
N ASN A 55 -1.79 -0.30 12.29
CA ASN A 55 -2.57 -0.01 13.50
C ASN A 55 -1.76 -0.21 14.80
N GLY A 56 -0.52 0.26 14.79
CA GLY A 56 0.41 0.20 15.90
C GLY A 56 1.09 -1.15 16.11
N ARG A 57 0.85 -2.17 15.27
CA ARG A 57 1.45 -3.51 15.42
C ARG A 57 2.97 -3.49 15.20
N VAL A 58 3.42 -2.76 14.19
CA VAL A 58 4.84 -2.66 13.83
C VAL A 58 5.39 -1.34 14.36
N GLN A 59 6.48 -1.43 15.13
CA GLN A 59 7.20 -0.26 15.64
C GLN A 59 8.64 -0.30 15.13
N LEU A 60 8.93 0.52 14.13
CA LEU A 60 10.29 0.65 13.58
C LEU A 60 11.08 1.71 14.35
N ASN A 61 12.41 1.68 14.21
CA ASN A 61 13.24 2.80 14.63
C ASN A 61 12.88 4.03 13.79
N SER A 62 12.69 5.20 14.41
CA SER A 62 12.29 6.43 13.71
C SER A 62 13.31 6.93 12.67
N SER A 63 14.57 6.50 12.77
CA SER A 63 15.62 6.83 11.79
C SER A 63 15.76 5.82 10.66
N ILE A 64 14.94 4.75 10.64
CA ILE A 64 15.02 3.74 9.58
C ILE A 64 14.71 4.39 8.23
N GLN A 65 15.55 4.10 7.23
CA GLN A 65 15.26 4.49 5.86
C GLN A 65 14.38 3.43 5.19
N PRO A 66 13.51 3.81 4.24
CA PRO A 66 12.59 2.86 3.60
C PRO A 66 13.31 1.64 2.99
N GLU A 67 14.48 1.83 2.37
CA GLU A 67 15.23 0.75 1.74
C GLU A 67 15.74 -0.32 2.73
N ALA A 68 15.87 0.04 4.02
CA ALA A 68 16.37 -0.84 5.06
C ALA A 68 15.27 -1.71 5.70
N VAL A 69 14.00 -1.53 5.33
CA VAL A 69 12.90 -2.31 5.92
C VAL A 69 12.92 -3.75 5.41
N THR A 70 12.79 -4.71 6.33
CA THR A 70 12.78 -6.14 6.01
C THR A 70 11.40 -6.76 6.25
N ASN A 71 11.17 -7.93 5.64
CA ASN A 71 9.95 -8.70 5.89
C ASN A 71 9.80 -9.06 7.37
N GLU A 72 10.90 -9.38 8.06
CA GLU A 72 10.90 -9.71 9.48
C GLU A 72 10.45 -8.51 10.32
N ALA A 73 10.91 -7.31 9.97
CA ALA A 73 10.52 -6.08 10.65
C ALA A 73 9.01 -5.81 10.50
N LEU A 74 8.45 -5.99 9.31
CA LEU A 74 7.01 -5.77 9.05
C LEU A 74 6.11 -6.90 9.61
N ASN A 75 6.67 -8.07 9.89
CA ASN A 75 6.00 -9.18 10.55
C ASN A 75 6.18 -9.17 12.09
N SER A 76 7.03 -8.28 12.62
CA SER A 76 7.18 -8.14 14.06
C SER A 76 5.89 -7.68 14.73
N SER A 77 5.72 -8.08 16.00
CA SER A 77 4.62 -7.65 16.87
C SER A 77 5.22 -7.02 18.11
N ASN A 78 4.77 -5.82 18.46
CA ASN A 78 5.14 -5.14 19.69
C ASN A 78 4.35 -5.60 20.93
N GLY A 79 3.64 -6.73 20.85
CA GLY A 79 2.88 -7.28 21.98
C GLY A 79 1.51 -6.63 22.21
N VAL A 80 1.08 -5.69 21.36
CA VAL A 80 -0.31 -5.24 21.31
C VAL A 80 -1.16 -6.37 20.70
N GLY A 81 -2.23 -6.77 21.39
CA GLY A 81 -3.02 -7.96 21.08
C GLY A 81 -3.47 -8.06 19.61
N LEU A 82 -3.48 -9.29 19.09
CA LEU A 82 -3.69 -9.73 17.70
C LEU A 82 -4.99 -9.27 16.98
N LEU A 83 -5.81 -8.41 17.59
CA LEU A 83 -7.20 -8.18 17.17
C LEU A 83 -7.40 -7.16 16.04
N SER A 84 -6.34 -6.73 15.36
CA SER A 84 -6.45 -6.22 13.99
C SER A 84 -5.08 -6.28 13.31
N SER A 85 -4.67 -7.43 12.77
CA SER A 85 -3.42 -7.50 12.02
C SER A 85 -3.61 -6.81 10.68
N GLN A 86 -3.48 -5.49 10.65
CA GLN A 86 -3.20 -4.79 9.42
C GLN A 86 -1.77 -5.18 9.00
N VAL A 87 -1.67 -5.79 7.83
CA VAL A 87 -0.40 -6.26 7.26
C VAL A 87 -0.09 -5.49 6.01
N VAL A 88 1.20 -5.22 5.80
CA VAL A 88 1.70 -4.63 4.56
C VAL A 88 1.66 -5.68 3.47
N ILE A 89 1.09 -5.36 2.32
CA ILE A 89 1.04 -6.23 1.14
C ILE A 89 1.90 -5.71 -0.01
N GLY A 90 2.25 -4.43 0.01
CA GLY A 90 3.08 -3.78 -0.99
C GLY A 90 3.61 -2.45 -0.47
N ILE A 91 4.82 -2.08 -0.91
CA ILE A 91 5.32 -0.72 -0.78
C ILE A 91 5.85 -0.30 -2.15
N ASP A 92 5.43 0.88 -2.59
CA ASP A 92 5.93 1.55 -3.78
C ASP A 92 6.79 2.73 -3.39
N TRP A 93 7.79 3.02 -4.20
CA TRP A 93 8.73 4.11 -4.00
C TRP A 93 8.87 4.94 -5.26
N ASP A 94 9.04 6.25 -5.09
CA ASP A 94 9.19 7.18 -6.21
C ASP A 94 10.60 7.24 -6.79
N SER A 95 11.56 6.60 -6.12
CA SER A 95 12.94 6.46 -6.58
C SER A 95 13.32 5.00 -6.74
N ALA A 96 14.38 4.73 -7.51
CA ALA A 96 14.93 3.39 -7.64
C ALA A 96 15.51 2.88 -6.30
N ASN A 97 15.70 1.56 -6.21
CA ASN A 97 16.30 0.86 -5.07
C ASN A 97 15.57 1.11 -3.74
N PHE A 98 14.24 1.17 -3.77
CA PHE A 98 13.36 1.21 -2.59
C PHE A 98 13.54 2.46 -1.73
N SER A 99 13.85 3.59 -2.36
CA SER A 99 14.21 4.85 -1.68
C SER A 99 13.28 6.00 -2.03
N GLY A 100 13.41 7.12 -1.32
CA GLY A 100 12.60 8.31 -1.57
C GLY A 100 11.24 8.25 -0.87
N SER A 101 10.26 8.95 -1.43
CA SER A 101 8.88 8.93 -0.92
C SER A 101 8.27 7.54 -1.13
N SER A 102 7.35 7.14 -0.26
CA SER A 102 6.76 5.80 -0.31
C SER A 102 5.23 5.80 -0.23
N TYR A 103 4.61 4.82 -0.88
CA TYR A 103 3.20 4.49 -0.71
C TYR A 103 3.07 3.05 -0.21
N THR A 104 2.52 2.88 1.00
CA THR A 104 2.35 1.57 1.63
C THR A 104 0.92 1.08 1.46
N TRP A 105 0.77 -0.11 0.90
CA TRP A 105 -0.51 -0.80 0.78
C TRP A 105 -0.70 -1.77 1.93
N VAL A 106 -1.80 -1.61 2.67
CA VAL A 106 -2.13 -2.46 3.81
C VAL A 106 -3.53 -3.04 3.72
N VAL A 107 -3.72 -4.19 4.34
CA VAL A 107 -5.00 -4.91 4.40
C VAL A 107 -5.24 -5.42 5.81
N SER A 108 -6.51 -5.56 6.18
CA SER A 108 -6.87 -6.32 7.38
C SER A 108 -6.75 -7.82 7.10
N GLY A 109 -6.05 -8.56 7.94
CA GLY A 109 -5.93 -10.02 7.85
C GLY A 109 -4.50 -10.47 7.58
N SER A 110 -4.34 -11.47 6.71
CA SER A 110 -3.06 -12.16 6.47
C SER A 110 -2.39 -11.83 5.13
N GLY A 111 -2.98 -10.95 4.31
CA GLY A 111 -2.51 -10.66 2.95
C GLY A 111 -3.12 -11.60 1.91
N CYS A 112 -2.35 -11.95 0.88
CA CYS A 112 -2.86 -12.73 -0.25
C CYS A 112 -2.92 -14.22 0.06
N SER A 113 -3.87 -14.90 -0.57
CA SER A 113 -4.03 -16.36 -0.53
C SER A 113 -4.61 -16.86 -1.85
N SER A 114 -4.78 -18.17 -2.01
CA SER A 114 -5.45 -18.76 -3.17
C SER A 114 -6.89 -18.24 -3.39
N SER A 115 -7.54 -17.70 -2.34
CA SER A 115 -8.89 -17.16 -2.39
C SER A 115 -8.98 -15.66 -2.13
N THR A 116 -7.86 -14.98 -1.87
CA THR A 116 -7.86 -13.57 -1.47
C THR A 116 -6.80 -12.81 -2.24
N GLN A 117 -7.26 -11.81 -2.98
CA GLN A 117 -6.43 -10.96 -3.83
C GLN A 117 -6.92 -9.51 -3.68
N TYR A 118 -6.05 -8.57 -4.06
CA TYR A 118 -6.31 -7.15 -3.94
C TYR A 118 -5.90 -6.44 -5.23
N SER A 119 -6.48 -5.28 -5.47
CA SER A 119 -6.21 -4.51 -6.67
C SER A 119 -6.69 -3.08 -6.52
N VAL A 120 -6.06 -2.15 -7.22
CA VAL A 120 -6.55 -0.77 -7.31
C VAL A 120 -6.58 -0.36 -8.77
N SER A 121 -7.77 0.02 -9.27
CA SER A 121 -7.95 0.40 -10.67
C SER A 121 -7.38 1.78 -11.02
N SER A 122 -6.94 2.54 -10.03
CA SER A 122 -6.24 3.82 -10.21
C SER A 122 -5.27 4.04 -9.06
N MET A 123 -4.12 4.64 -9.35
CA MET A 123 -3.24 5.12 -8.29
C MET A 123 -3.92 6.18 -7.42
N PRO A 124 -3.55 6.27 -6.14
CA PRO A 124 -3.99 7.34 -5.24
C PRO A 124 -3.63 8.73 -5.79
N SER A 125 -4.36 9.75 -5.34
CA SER A 125 -4.08 11.13 -5.73
C SER A 125 -2.63 11.51 -5.42
N GLY A 126 -1.91 12.07 -6.40
CA GLY A 126 -0.51 12.45 -6.28
C GLY A 126 0.52 11.32 -6.48
N TRP A 127 0.06 10.09 -6.79
CA TRP A 127 0.93 8.92 -7.00
C TRP A 127 0.82 8.27 -8.38
N ASP A 128 -0.09 8.76 -9.23
CA ASP A 128 -0.14 8.38 -10.65
C ASP A 128 1.17 8.73 -11.35
N ASN A 129 1.71 7.81 -12.14
CA ASN A 129 2.96 7.98 -12.91
C ASN A 129 4.18 8.36 -12.04
N ARG A 130 4.28 7.81 -10.82
CA ARG A 130 5.36 8.12 -9.87
C ARG A 130 6.22 6.93 -9.46
N VAL A 131 5.71 5.70 -9.57
CA VAL A 131 6.40 4.52 -9.05
C VAL A 131 7.65 4.22 -9.87
N SER A 132 8.78 4.08 -9.17
CA SER A 132 10.11 3.78 -9.74
C SER A 132 10.71 2.50 -9.18
N SER A 133 10.29 2.03 -8.00
CA SER A 133 10.61 0.70 -7.46
C SER A 133 9.50 0.20 -6.53
N ALA A 134 9.41 -1.10 -6.30
CA ALA A 134 8.35 -1.69 -5.47
C ALA A 134 8.74 -3.04 -4.86
N ARG A 135 8.06 -3.44 -3.78
CA ARG A 135 8.25 -4.72 -3.09
C ARG A 135 6.91 -5.25 -2.59
N GLY A 136 6.66 -6.54 -2.83
CA GLY A 136 5.48 -7.27 -2.35
C GLY A 136 5.73 -7.96 -1.00
N TYR A 137 4.69 -8.07 -0.18
CA TYR A 137 4.76 -8.60 1.18
C TYR A 137 3.54 -9.49 1.50
N SER A 138 3.57 -10.21 2.62
CA SER A 138 2.42 -11.00 3.12
C SER A 138 1.76 -11.89 2.06
N ASN A 139 2.60 -12.67 1.36
CA ASN A 139 2.24 -13.59 0.27
C ASN A 139 1.64 -12.92 -0.98
N CYS A 140 1.64 -11.59 -1.05
CA CYS A 140 1.26 -10.81 -2.23
C CYS A 140 2.45 -10.56 -3.15
N ASN A 141 3.19 -11.63 -3.47
CA ASN A 141 4.47 -11.55 -4.18
C ASN A 141 4.31 -11.59 -5.71
N TYR A 142 3.11 -11.35 -6.22
CA TYR A 142 2.88 -11.06 -7.63
C TYR A 142 2.25 -9.67 -7.69
N PHE A 143 3.11 -8.68 -7.54
CA PHE A 143 2.76 -7.28 -7.46
C PHE A 143 2.85 -6.65 -8.85
N ASN A 144 1.72 -6.72 -9.56
CA ASN A 144 1.60 -6.27 -10.94
C ASN A 144 1.37 -4.76 -10.97
N HIS A 145 2.11 -4.08 -11.83
CA HIS A 145 1.98 -2.65 -12.11
C HIS A 145 1.59 -2.47 -13.57
N TYR A 146 0.65 -1.57 -13.85
CA TYR A 146 0.09 -1.33 -15.17
C TYR A 146 0.20 0.14 -15.54
N GLN A 147 0.51 0.39 -16.82
CA GLN A 147 0.73 1.75 -17.35
C GLN A 147 -0.53 2.62 -17.29
N ASN A 148 -1.69 2.03 -17.49
CA ASN A 148 -2.95 2.76 -17.54
C ASN A 148 -3.83 2.36 -16.36
N THR A 149 -4.82 3.21 -16.06
CA THR A 149 -5.91 2.87 -15.14
C THR A 149 -6.66 1.62 -15.62
N ASN A 150 -7.36 0.97 -14.70
CA ASN A 150 -8.15 -0.24 -14.93
C ASN A 150 -7.33 -1.40 -15.53
N TYR A 151 -6.05 -1.49 -15.12
CA TYR A 151 -5.15 -2.59 -15.45
C TYR A 151 -4.83 -2.72 -16.95
N GLY A 152 -4.80 -1.59 -17.64
CA GLY A 152 -4.54 -1.52 -19.08
C GLY A 152 -3.10 -1.15 -19.43
N GLY A 153 -2.77 -1.27 -20.72
CA GLY A 153 -1.47 -0.87 -21.25
C GLY A 153 -0.36 -1.89 -20.96
N SER A 154 0.88 -1.41 -21.04
CA SER A 154 2.07 -2.18 -20.67
C SER A 154 2.03 -2.56 -19.19
N SER A 155 2.61 -3.70 -18.82
CA SER A 155 2.69 -4.14 -17.43
C SER A 155 4.06 -4.70 -17.07
N VAL A 156 4.41 -4.60 -15.79
CA VAL A 156 5.54 -5.27 -15.17
C VAL A 156 5.05 -6.03 -13.93
N ILE A 157 5.64 -7.19 -13.68
CA ILE A 157 5.37 -7.96 -12.47
C ILE A 157 6.60 -7.83 -11.59
N CYS A 158 6.45 -7.17 -10.46
CA CYS A 158 7.38 -7.29 -9.36
C CYS A 158 7.00 -8.55 -8.63
N ASN A 159 7.84 -9.60 -8.73
CA ASN A 159 7.62 -10.83 -8.00
C ASN A 159 7.74 -10.51 -6.48
N THR A 160 8.87 -10.84 -5.86
CA THR A 160 9.14 -10.32 -4.52
C THR A 160 9.44 -8.82 -4.56
N GLU A 161 10.21 -8.36 -5.54
CA GLU A 161 10.62 -6.95 -5.65
C GLU A 161 11.06 -6.56 -7.07
N CYS A 162 11.00 -5.26 -7.33
CA CYS A 162 11.64 -4.57 -8.44
C CYS A 162 12.47 -3.42 -7.88
N ALA A 163 13.80 -3.50 -7.94
CA ALA A 163 14.67 -2.36 -7.60
C ALA A 163 14.56 -1.21 -8.61
N SER A 164 14.00 -1.46 -9.80
CA SER A 164 13.58 -0.45 -10.77
C SER A 164 12.37 -0.96 -11.56
N MET A 165 11.46 -0.07 -11.95
CA MET A 165 10.33 -0.38 -12.84
C MET A 165 10.72 -0.54 -14.31
N GLY A 166 11.98 -0.26 -14.67
CA GLY A 166 12.48 -0.39 -16.03
C GLY A 166 11.68 0.46 -17.01
N SER A 167 11.02 -0.16 -17.99
CA SER A 167 10.19 0.56 -18.97
C SER A 167 8.91 1.18 -18.39
N LEU A 168 8.56 0.84 -17.14
CA LEU A 168 7.41 1.40 -16.42
C LEU A 168 7.81 2.42 -15.34
N ASP A 169 9.07 2.84 -15.31
CA ASP A 169 9.53 3.91 -14.43
C ASP A 169 8.69 5.18 -14.60
N ASN A 170 8.14 5.70 -13.49
CA ASN A 170 7.24 6.85 -13.49
C ASN A 170 6.04 6.70 -14.44
N ALA A 171 5.51 5.48 -14.57
CA ALA A 171 4.41 5.20 -15.50
C ALA A 171 3.29 4.33 -14.92
N THR A 172 3.36 3.92 -13.65
CA THR A 172 2.29 3.11 -13.03
C THR A 172 1.03 3.94 -12.76
N SER A 173 -0.11 3.42 -13.20
CA SER A 173 -1.44 4.01 -12.99
C SER A 173 -2.47 3.05 -12.37
N SER A 174 -2.19 1.75 -12.27
CA SER A 174 -3.01 0.79 -11.52
C SER A 174 -2.24 -0.48 -11.16
N GLU A 175 -2.71 -1.21 -10.17
CA GLU A 175 -1.93 -2.29 -9.54
C GLU A 175 -2.77 -3.50 -9.11
N LYS A 176 -2.15 -4.68 -9.06
CA LYS A 176 -2.74 -5.90 -8.49
C LYS A 176 -1.75 -6.66 -7.62
N TRP A 177 -2.27 -7.21 -6.52
CA TRP A 177 -1.56 -8.09 -5.59
C TRP A 177 -2.22 -9.46 -5.60
N THR A 178 -1.48 -10.46 -6.07
CA THR A 178 -1.98 -11.83 -6.15
C THR A 178 -1.08 -12.82 -5.42
N TYR A 179 -1.66 -13.95 -5.07
CA TYR A 179 -0.95 -15.11 -4.53
C TYR A 179 -0.47 -16.00 -5.67
N THR A 180 0.72 -16.56 -5.51
CA THR A 180 1.14 -17.75 -6.29
C THR A 180 1.54 -18.88 -5.34
N PRO A 181 1.04 -20.10 -5.57
CA PRO A 181 1.39 -21.30 -4.80
C PRO A 181 2.87 -21.64 -4.78
#